data_AF-A0A9D6DEW7-F1
#
_entry.id   AF-A0A9D6DEW7-F1
#
_cell.length_a   1.000
_cell.length_b   1.000
_cell.length_c   1.000
_cell.angle_alpha   90.00
_cell.angle_beta   90.00
_cell.angle_gamma   90.00
#
_symmetry.space_group_name_H-M   'P 1'
#
loop_
_entity.id
_entity.type
_entity.pdbx_description
1 polymer ?
#
loop_
_entity_poly.entity_id
_entity_poly.type
_entity_poly.pdbx_seq_one_letter_code
_entity_poly.pdbx_strand_id
1 'polypeptide(L)'
;RPIYNDEKRPGNPFTDGGGDGKKGKTVFHAPSFLGGKNQMPMAFNPKTGYFYVPANEWGMDIWNEPVSYKRGAAYLGAGFNIKPLHEDYIGALRAVDPVNGKIVWEVKNNAPLWGGVLTTGGDLVFYGTPEGYLKAIDAKTGAEAWKFQTGSGVIAPPITWEDNGEQFVAVVSGWGGAVPLWGGDVAERVNFLEQGGSVWVFKLHKS
;
A
#
# COMPACT_ATOMS: atom_id res chain seq x y z
N ARG A 1 -2.43 -22.43 -11.93
CA ARG A 1 -0.95 -22.59 -11.89
C ARG A 1 -0.37 -21.20 -12.13
N PRO A 2 0.69 -20.78 -11.40
CA PRO A 2 1.39 -19.53 -11.73
C PRO A 2 1.83 -19.54 -13.20
N ILE A 3 1.77 -18.40 -13.87
CA ILE A 3 2.30 -18.26 -15.23
C ILE A 3 3.83 -18.27 -15.12
N TYR A 4 4.46 -19.30 -15.67
CA TYR A 4 5.91 -19.44 -15.68
C TYR A 4 6.47 -18.77 -16.94
N ASN A 5 7.43 -17.85 -16.76
CA ASN A 5 8.10 -17.15 -17.86
C ASN A 5 9.59 -16.98 -17.52
N ASP A 6 10.47 -17.66 -18.27
CA ASP A 6 11.92 -17.63 -18.07
C ASP A 6 12.55 -16.27 -18.39
N GLU A 7 12.03 -15.57 -19.40
CA GLU A 7 12.56 -14.26 -19.82
C GLU A 7 12.38 -13.21 -18.73
N LYS A 8 11.40 -13.43 -17.85
CA LYS A 8 11.12 -12.60 -16.68
C LYS A 8 11.72 -13.19 -15.40
N ARG A 9 12.76 -14.01 -15.44
CA ARG A 9 13.49 -14.40 -14.21
C ARG A 9 14.80 -13.65 -14.13
N PRO A 10 15.16 -13.07 -12.97
CA PRO A 10 16.51 -12.57 -12.79
C PRO A 10 17.50 -13.72 -12.95
N GLY A 11 18.60 -13.46 -13.65
CA GLY A 11 19.56 -14.49 -14.06
C GLY A 11 20.33 -15.09 -12.88
N ASN A 12 20.96 -16.24 -13.08
CA ASN A 12 21.88 -16.83 -12.11
C ASN A 12 23.24 -16.09 -12.18
N PRO A 13 23.74 -15.51 -11.07
CA PRO A 13 24.99 -14.74 -11.06
C PRO A 13 26.24 -15.55 -11.42
N PHE A 14 26.19 -16.89 -11.35
CA PHE A 14 27.32 -17.76 -11.67
C PHE A 14 27.35 -18.22 -13.13
N THR A 15 26.23 -18.16 -13.84
CA THR A 15 26.13 -18.65 -15.23
C THR A 15 25.77 -17.56 -16.23
N ASP A 16 25.09 -16.50 -15.78
CA ASP A 16 24.57 -15.45 -16.65
C ASP A 16 25.42 -14.16 -16.53
N GLY A 17 25.35 -13.26 -17.51
CA GLY A 17 25.96 -11.92 -17.41
C GLY A 17 27.50 -11.86 -17.42
N GLY A 18 28.17 -12.95 -17.78
CA GLY A 18 29.64 -13.06 -17.81
C GLY A 18 30.20 -14.08 -16.82
N GLY A 19 29.36 -14.66 -15.93
CA GLY A 19 29.76 -15.75 -15.03
C GLY A 19 30.79 -15.36 -13.97
N ASP A 20 30.92 -14.06 -13.67
CA ASP A 20 31.88 -13.56 -12.69
C ASP A 20 31.45 -13.79 -11.23
N GLY A 21 30.26 -14.36 -11.03
CA GLY A 21 29.72 -14.69 -9.72
C GLY A 21 29.32 -13.46 -8.92
N LYS A 22 29.00 -12.31 -9.53
CA LYS A 22 28.62 -11.09 -8.79
C LYS A 22 27.17 -10.70 -8.95
N LYS A 23 26.63 -10.70 -10.17
CA LYS A 23 25.29 -10.20 -10.47
C LYS A 23 24.66 -10.92 -11.64
N GLY A 24 23.45 -11.44 -11.44
CA GLY A 24 22.62 -12.00 -12.50
C GLY A 24 22.02 -10.92 -13.40
N LYS A 25 21.44 -11.32 -14.53
CA LYS A 25 20.71 -10.42 -15.42
C LYS A 25 19.58 -9.70 -14.68
N THR A 26 19.52 -8.36 -14.82
CA THR A 26 18.40 -7.56 -14.33
C THR A 26 17.16 -7.75 -15.20
N VAL A 27 16.01 -7.89 -14.56
CA VAL A 27 14.69 -7.90 -15.22
C VAL A 27 13.75 -6.91 -14.52
N PHE A 28 12.80 -6.37 -15.27
CA PHE A 28 11.75 -5.51 -14.72
C PHE A 28 10.49 -6.33 -14.40
N HIS A 29 9.90 -6.09 -13.23
CA HIS A 29 8.66 -6.72 -12.77
C HIS A 29 7.66 -5.73 -12.21
N ALA A 30 6.37 -6.02 -12.44
CA ALA A 30 5.26 -5.39 -11.76
C ALA A 30 4.27 -6.49 -11.31
N PRO A 31 3.81 -6.48 -10.05
CA PRO A 31 4.15 -5.51 -9.00
C PRO A 31 5.61 -5.68 -8.49
N SER A 32 6.11 -4.67 -7.78
CA SER A 32 7.33 -4.81 -6.96
C SER A 32 7.14 -5.87 -5.86
N PHE A 33 8.21 -6.23 -5.14
CA PHE A 33 8.10 -7.16 -4.00
C PHE A 33 7.27 -6.60 -2.83
N LEU A 34 7.06 -5.28 -2.76
CA LEU A 34 6.10 -4.69 -1.81
C LEU A 34 4.64 -4.98 -2.21
N GLY A 35 4.41 -5.50 -3.42
CA GLY A 35 3.15 -6.10 -3.87
C GLY A 35 2.14 -5.09 -4.39
N GLY A 36 1.10 -5.59 -5.08
CA GLY A 36 -0.07 -4.76 -5.43
C GLY A 36 -0.88 -4.34 -4.19
N LYS A 37 -0.76 -5.11 -3.09
CA LYS A 37 -1.17 -4.78 -1.72
C LYS A 37 -0.20 -5.47 -0.75
N ASN A 38 0.01 -4.88 0.43
CA ASN A 38 0.89 -5.42 1.47
C ASN A 38 0.11 -5.78 2.75
N GLN A 39 0.67 -5.47 3.93
CA GLN A 39 0.11 -5.75 5.25
C GLN A 39 -1.29 -5.16 5.48
N MET A 40 -1.58 -4.01 4.87
CA MET A 40 -2.77 -3.25 5.18
C MET A 40 -4.06 -3.98 4.76
N PRO A 41 -5.07 -4.07 5.66
CA PRO A 41 -6.30 -4.79 5.37
C PRO A 41 -7.24 -3.99 4.46
N MET A 42 -7.91 -4.71 3.55
CA MET A 42 -9.07 -4.21 2.83
C MET A 42 -10.33 -4.33 3.71
N ALA A 43 -11.40 -3.63 3.35
CA ALA A 43 -12.71 -3.76 3.99
C ALA A 43 -13.78 -4.29 3.01
N PHE A 44 -14.80 -4.97 3.52
CA PHE A 44 -15.96 -5.41 2.76
C PHE A 44 -17.22 -4.69 3.25
N ASN A 45 -18.05 -4.19 2.35
CA ASN A 45 -19.36 -3.64 2.70
C ASN A 45 -20.49 -4.54 2.18
N PRO A 46 -21.24 -5.20 3.07
CA PRO A 46 -22.34 -6.08 2.66
C PRO A 46 -23.48 -5.39 1.89
N LYS A 47 -23.66 -4.07 2.02
CA LYS A 47 -24.71 -3.33 1.29
C LYS A 47 -24.34 -3.11 -0.17
N THR A 48 -23.08 -2.76 -0.45
CA THR A 48 -22.61 -2.55 -1.83
C THR A 48 -22.15 -3.86 -2.47
N GLY A 49 -21.74 -4.85 -1.66
CA GLY A 49 -21.14 -6.09 -2.12
C GLY A 49 -19.67 -5.93 -2.54
N TYR A 50 -19.04 -4.78 -2.30
CA TYR A 50 -17.69 -4.48 -2.78
C TYR A 50 -16.62 -4.69 -1.70
N PHE A 51 -15.42 -5.04 -2.15
CA PHE A 51 -14.19 -4.89 -1.37
C PHE A 51 -13.54 -3.54 -1.68
N TYR A 52 -13.05 -2.85 -0.65
CA TYR A 52 -12.28 -1.62 -0.76
C TYR A 52 -10.81 -1.90 -0.50
N VAL A 53 -10.03 -1.94 -1.57
CA VAL A 53 -8.66 -2.45 -1.59
C VAL A 53 -7.68 -1.28 -1.69
N PRO A 54 -6.86 -1.02 -0.64
CA PRO A 54 -5.76 -0.06 -0.74
C PRO A 54 -4.63 -0.71 -1.55
N ALA A 55 -4.53 -0.36 -2.84
CA ALA A 55 -3.56 -0.93 -3.76
C ALA A 55 -2.43 0.07 -4.10
N ASN A 56 -1.35 -0.44 -4.70
CA ASN A 56 -0.20 0.35 -5.17
C ASN A 56 0.25 -0.08 -6.57
N GLU A 57 0.56 0.91 -7.41
CA GLU A 57 1.08 0.76 -8.76
C GLU A 57 2.57 1.13 -8.84
N TRP A 58 3.40 0.09 -8.75
CA TRP A 58 4.85 0.19 -8.79
C TRP A 58 5.45 -1.08 -9.40
N GLY A 59 6.61 -0.93 -10.00
CA GLY A 59 7.43 -2.04 -10.46
C GLY A 59 8.76 -2.08 -9.72
N MET A 60 9.64 -2.95 -10.16
CA MET A 60 11.02 -2.97 -9.72
C MET A 60 11.94 -3.50 -10.82
N ASP A 61 13.14 -2.95 -10.88
CA ASP A 61 14.28 -3.69 -11.41
C ASP A 61 14.74 -4.67 -10.33
N ILE A 62 14.96 -5.93 -10.70
CA ILE A 62 15.45 -6.96 -9.79
C ILE A 62 16.51 -7.83 -10.47
N TRP A 63 17.53 -8.21 -9.72
CA TRP A 63 18.59 -9.13 -10.14
C TRP A 63 19.00 -10.02 -8.97
N ASN A 64 19.56 -11.19 -9.26
CA ASN A 64 20.11 -12.06 -8.22
C ASN A 64 21.57 -11.72 -7.94
N GLU A 65 21.99 -11.96 -6.71
CA GLU A 65 23.37 -11.87 -6.24
C GLU A 65 23.70 -13.14 -5.43
N PRO A 66 24.97 -13.55 -5.35
CA PRO A 66 25.36 -14.64 -4.48
C PRO A 66 24.96 -14.35 -3.03
N VAL A 67 24.52 -15.38 -2.32
CA VAL A 67 24.23 -15.27 -0.90
C VAL A 67 24.70 -16.52 -0.15
N SER A 68 25.36 -16.30 0.97
CA SER A 68 25.76 -17.36 1.90
C SER A 68 24.99 -17.22 3.19
N TYR A 69 24.45 -18.34 3.69
CA TYR A 69 23.70 -18.33 4.93
C TYR A 69 24.63 -18.00 6.11
N LYS A 70 24.19 -17.03 6.91
CA LYS A 70 24.78 -16.72 8.20
C LYS A 70 23.64 -16.42 9.18
N ARG A 71 23.58 -17.17 10.29
CA ARG A 71 22.55 -16.99 11.32
C ARG A 71 22.51 -15.52 11.77
N GLY A 72 21.31 -14.92 11.74
CA GLY A 72 21.06 -13.53 12.16
C GLY A 72 21.34 -12.47 11.08
N ALA A 73 21.89 -12.84 9.92
CA ALA A 73 22.06 -11.94 8.79
C ALA A 73 20.88 -12.04 7.80
N ALA A 74 20.68 -10.98 7.00
CA ALA A 74 19.76 -11.03 5.87
C ALA A 74 20.19 -12.11 4.85
N TYR A 75 19.22 -12.82 4.26
CA TYR A 75 19.46 -13.92 3.32
C TYR A 75 18.58 -13.74 2.08
N LEU A 76 18.85 -12.68 1.33
CA LEU A 76 18.05 -12.26 0.17
C LEU A 76 18.56 -12.87 -1.13
N GLY A 77 19.86 -12.68 -1.44
CA GLY A 77 20.43 -13.11 -2.73
C GLY A 77 19.90 -12.32 -3.92
N ALA A 78 19.51 -11.07 -3.70
CA ALA A 78 19.00 -10.20 -4.74
C ALA A 78 19.27 -8.73 -4.40
N GLY A 79 19.54 -7.94 -5.44
CA GLY A 79 19.41 -6.49 -5.40
C GLY A 79 18.18 -6.06 -6.19
N PHE A 80 17.64 -4.90 -5.83
CA PHE A 80 16.44 -4.36 -6.46
C PHE A 80 16.38 -2.84 -6.38
N ASN A 81 15.59 -2.24 -7.24
CA ASN A 81 15.17 -0.85 -7.12
C ASN A 81 13.68 -0.72 -7.49
N ILE A 82 12.84 -0.27 -6.55
CA ILE A 82 11.41 -0.06 -6.78
C ILE A 82 11.20 1.27 -7.50
N LYS A 83 10.31 1.25 -8.51
CA LYS A 83 10.01 2.39 -9.36
C LYS A 83 8.50 2.63 -9.43
N PRO A 84 8.03 3.88 -9.40
CA PRO A 84 6.63 4.17 -9.68
C PRO A 84 6.30 3.79 -11.14
N LEU A 85 5.10 3.26 -11.38
CA LEU A 85 4.62 3.00 -12.75
C LEU A 85 3.99 4.23 -13.40
N HIS A 86 3.59 5.21 -12.59
CA HIS A 86 2.94 6.43 -13.02
C HIS A 86 3.64 7.65 -12.41
N GLU A 87 3.66 8.75 -13.18
CA GLU A 87 4.30 9.99 -12.74
C GLU A 87 3.52 10.66 -11.60
N ASP A 88 2.19 10.59 -11.63
CA ASP A 88 1.29 11.36 -10.77
C ASP A 88 0.75 10.60 -9.55
N TYR A 89 0.79 9.27 -9.54
CA TYR A 89 0.32 8.46 -8.41
C TYR A 89 1.08 7.14 -8.22
N ILE A 90 0.98 6.60 -7.01
CA ILE A 90 1.41 5.23 -6.67
C ILE A 90 0.24 4.51 -6.02
N GLY A 91 -0.34 5.12 -4.99
CA GLY A 91 -1.48 4.57 -4.30
C GLY A 91 -2.76 4.62 -5.14
N ALA A 92 -3.60 3.60 -5.04
CA ALA A 92 -4.91 3.56 -5.66
C ALA A 92 -5.88 2.79 -4.74
N LEU A 93 -6.82 3.50 -4.12
CA LEU A 93 -7.91 2.85 -3.40
C LEU A 93 -8.98 2.44 -4.41
N ARG A 94 -9.32 1.15 -4.44
CA ARG A 94 -10.23 0.59 -5.43
C ARG A 94 -11.43 -0.05 -4.77
N ALA A 95 -12.63 0.24 -5.26
CA ALA A 95 -13.77 -0.65 -5.03
C ALA A 95 -13.74 -1.76 -6.08
N VAL A 96 -13.78 -3.00 -5.62
CA VAL A 96 -13.76 -4.20 -6.46
C VAL A 96 -15.02 -5.01 -6.20
N ASP A 97 -15.74 -5.31 -7.27
CA ASP A 97 -16.84 -6.27 -7.24
C ASP A 97 -16.25 -7.69 -7.30
N PRO A 98 -16.37 -8.49 -6.22
CA PRO A 98 -15.79 -9.83 -6.19
C PRO A 98 -16.53 -10.85 -7.06
N VAL A 99 -17.76 -10.55 -7.51
CA VAL A 99 -18.58 -11.47 -8.31
C VAL A 99 -18.11 -11.49 -9.76
N ASN A 100 -17.81 -10.32 -10.33
CA ASN A 100 -17.38 -10.21 -11.73
C ASN A 100 -15.91 -9.78 -11.88
N GLY A 101 -15.21 -9.50 -10.79
CA GLY A 101 -13.80 -9.14 -10.77
C GLY A 101 -13.49 -7.73 -11.29
N LYS A 102 -14.49 -6.85 -11.41
CA LYS A 102 -14.30 -5.49 -11.95
C LYS A 102 -13.94 -4.48 -10.88
N ILE A 103 -13.10 -3.53 -11.24
CA ILE A 103 -12.93 -2.27 -10.51
C ILE A 103 -14.14 -1.41 -10.82
N VAL A 104 -14.91 -1.05 -9.79
CA VAL A 104 -16.12 -0.23 -9.88
C VAL A 104 -15.74 1.25 -9.94
N TRP A 105 -14.83 1.66 -9.07
CA TRP A 105 -14.22 2.98 -9.04
C TRP A 105 -12.81 2.91 -8.47
N GLU A 106 -12.02 3.96 -8.74
CA GLU A 106 -10.65 4.12 -8.25
C GLU A 106 -10.42 5.56 -7.76
N VAL A 107 -9.76 5.69 -6.60
CA VAL A 107 -9.27 6.95 -6.05
C VAL A 107 -7.75 6.88 -5.94
N LYS A 108 -7.06 7.67 -6.76
CA LYS A 108 -5.60 7.72 -6.84
C LYS A 108 -5.01 8.57 -5.71
N ASN A 109 -3.81 8.21 -5.26
CA ASN A 109 -3.04 8.93 -4.24
C ASN A 109 -1.57 9.04 -4.68
N ASN A 110 -0.97 10.21 -4.47
CA ASN A 110 0.42 10.48 -4.86
C ASN A 110 1.39 9.48 -4.20
N ALA A 111 1.37 9.41 -2.86
CA ALA A 111 2.12 8.42 -2.10
C ALA A 111 1.45 7.03 -2.11
N PRO A 112 2.20 5.94 -1.84
CA PRO A 112 1.63 4.60 -1.73
C PRO A 112 0.62 4.51 -0.60
N LEU A 113 -0.52 3.87 -0.82
CA LEU A 113 -1.43 3.54 0.27
C LEU A 113 -0.80 2.45 1.12
N TRP A 114 -0.66 2.71 2.42
CA TRP A 114 -0.06 1.79 3.39
C TRP A 114 -0.91 1.60 4.65
N GLY A 115 -2.05 2.29 4.72
CA GLY A 115 -3.04 2.19 5.79
C GLY A 115 -4.17 1.23 5.48
N GLY A 116 -4.79 0.71 6.53
CA GLY A 116 -5.97 -0.16 6.42
C GLY A 116 -7.23 0.64 6.09
N VAL A 117 -8.28 -0.08 5.71
CA VAL A 117 -9.57 0.49 5.33
C VAL A 117 -10.66 0.04 6.31
N LEU A 118 -11.61 0.94 6.57
CA LEU A 118 -12.85 0.68 7.30
C LEU A 118 -14.03 1.07 6.39
N THR A 119 -15.13 0.32 6.44
CA THR A 119 -16.40 0.73 5.80
C THR A 119 -17.55 0.55 6.77
N THR A 120 -18.61 1.34 6.62
CA THR A 120 -19.71 1.40 7.59
C THR A 120 -21.07 1.22 6.92
N GLY A 121 -22.10 0.98 7.73
CA GLY A 121 -23.50 0.93 7.29
C GLY A 121 -24.06 2.27 6.81
N GLY A 122 -23.32 3.38 6.98
CA GLY A 122 -23.67 4.71 6.49
C GLY A 122 -23.15 5.00 5.07
N ASP A 123 -22.78 3.97 4.32
CA ASP A 123 -22.21 4.07 2.96
C ASP A 123 -20.92 4.91 2.90
N LEU A 124 -20.10 4.85 3.96
CA LEU A 124 -18.78 5.50 4.01
C LEU A 124 -17.64 4.47 3.99
N VAL A 125 -16.50 4.89 3.44
CA VAL A 125 -15.22 4.20 3.48
C VAL A 125 -14.17 5.13 4.06
N PHE A 126 -13.51 4.71 5.14
CA PHE A 126 -12.43 5.44 5.80
C PHE A 126 -11.09 4.80 5.50
N TYR A 127 -10.09 5.62 5.20
CA TYR A 127 -8.72 5.16 4.98
C TYR A 127 -7.72 6.28 5.27
N GLY A 128 -6.51 5.88 5.64
CA GLY A 128 -5.38 6.78 5.87
C GLY A 128 -4.50 6.95 4.64
N THR A 129 -3.86 8.11 4.51
CA THR A 129 -2.81 8.35 3.51
C THR A 129 -1.47 8.71 4.17
N PRO A 130 -0.32 8.42 3.53
CA PRO A 130 0.99 8.81 4.04
C PRO A 130 1.16 10.32 4.23
N GLU A 131 0.45 11.14 3.46
CA GLU A 131 0.42 12.60 3.59
C GLU A 131 -0.28 13.08 4.89
N GLY A 132 -0.74 12.14 5.72
CA GLY A 132 -1.26 12.37 7.06
C GLY A 132 -2.76 12.59 7.15
N TYR A 133 -3.49 12.37 6.06
CA TYR A 133 -4.94 12.47 6.07
C TYR A 133 -5.59 11.18 6.54
N LEU A 134 -6.53 11.28 7.48
CA LEU A 134 -7.66 10.36 7.56
C LEU A 134 -8.73 10.90 6.61
N LYS A 135 -9.18 10.08 5.67
CA LYS A 135 -10.21 10.43 4.70
C LYS A 135 -11.46 9.58 4.89
N ALA A 136 -12.62 10.15 4.53
CA ALA A 136 -13.87 9.44 4.35
C ALA A 136 -14.39 9.71 2.93
N ILE A 137 -14.79 8.65 2.23
CA ILE A 137 -15.32 8.72 0.87
C ILE A 137 -16.65 7.97 0.79
N ASP A 138 -17.48 8.33 -0.18
CA ASP A 138 -18.71 7.61 -0.50
C ASP A 138 -18.39 6.20 -1.03
N ALA A 139 -19.04 5.20 -0.45
CA ALA A 139 -18.78 3.78 -0.69
C ALA A 139 -19.16 3.31 -2.11
N LYS A 140 -20.03 4.04 -2.81
CA LYS A 140 -20.55 3.66 -4.14
C LYS A 140 -19.82 4.38 -5.27
N THR A 141 -19.30 5.57 -5.02
CA THR A 141 -18.75 6.47 -6.05
C THR A 141 -17.27 6.80 -5.84
N GLY A 142 -16.74 6.64 -4.63
CA GLY A 142 -15.38 7.04 -4.27
C GLY A 142 -15.22 8.56 -4.07
N ALA A 143 -16.31 9.34 -4.10
CA ALA A 143 -16.25 10.79 -3.90
C ALA A 143 -15.80 11.15 -2.48
N GLU A 144 -14.88 12.11 -2.35
CA GLU A 144 -14.42 12.60 -1.05
C GLU A 144 -15.55 13.32 -0.31
N ALA A 145 -15.93 12.78 0.86
CA ALA A 145 -16.95 13.34 1.73
C ALA A 145 -16.31 14.17 2.86
N TRP A 146 -15.13 13.76 3.32
CA TRP A 146 -14.44 14.42 4.43
C TRP A 146 -12.95 14.02 4.49
N LYS A 147 -12.12 14.89 5.06
CA LYS A 147 -10.75 14.56 5.46
C LYS A 147 -10.28 15.41 6.64
N PHE A 148 -9.29 14.90 7.37
CA PHE A 148 -8.60 15.63 8.43
C PHE A 148 -7.10 15.33 8.44
N GLN A 149 -6.29 16.37 8.63
CA GLN A 149 -4.82 16.28 8.67
C GLN A 149 -4.34 15.98 10.09
N THR A 150 -3.75 14.81 10.30
CA THR A 150 -3.26 14.34 11.61
C THR A 150 -1.82 14.75 11.91
N GLY A 151 -1.10 15.29 10.93
CA GLY A 151 0.28 15.79 11.02
C GLY A 151 1.35 14.76 10.66
N SER A 152 1.01 13.46 10.59
CA SER A 152 1.92 12.39 10.15
C SER A 152 1.13 11.28 9.44
N GLY A 153 1.82 10.47 8.63
CA GLY A 153 1.21 9.44 7.79
C GLY A 153 0.31 8.47 8.57
N VAL A 154 -0.89 8.23 8.04
CA VAL A 154 -1.88 7.35 8.66
C VAL A 154 -1.78 5.96 8.02
N ILE A 155 -1.07 5.05 8.69
CA ILE A 155 -0.80 3.68 8.19
C ILE A 155 -1.51 2.57 9.00
N ALA A 156 -2.29 2.95 10.02
CA ALA A 156 -3.11 2.01 10.79
C ALA A 156 -4.53 1.89 10.19
N PRO A 157 -5.21 0.74 10.38
CA PRO A 157 -6.63 0.62 10.05
C PRO A 157 -7.47 1.51 10.99
N PRO A 158 -8.41 2.32 10.45
CA PRO A 158 -9.39 3.01 11.28
C PRO A 158 -10.35 2.04 11.96
N ILE A 159 -10.89 2.42 13.11
CA ILE A 159 -11.98 1.70 13.80
C ILE A 159 -13.13 2.65 14.12
N THR A 160 -14.32 2.10 14.36
CA THR A 160 -15.50 2.86 14.81
C THR A 160 -16.27 2.10 15.88
N TRP A 161 -16.89 2.82 16.80
CA TRP A 161 -17.77 2.27 17.83
C TRP A 161 -18.82 3.31 18.21
N GLU A 162 -19.82 2.87 18.97
CA GLU A 162 -20.79 3.75 19.61
C GLU A 162 -20.52 3.78 21.12
N ASP A 163 -20.58 4.96 21.72
CA ASP A 163 -20.62 5.14 23.18
C ASP A 163 -21.66 6.20 23.53
N ASN A 164 -22.56 5.87 24.47
CA ASN A 164 -23.67 6.73 24.90
C ASN A 164 -24.51 7.34 23.75
N GLY A 165 -24.74 6.54 22.70
CA GLY A 165 -25.50 6.95 21.52
C GLY A 165 -24.80 7.97 20.62
N GLU A 166 -23.49 8.17 20.78
CA GLU A 166 -22.65 8.93 19.86
C GLU A 166 -21.67 7.99 19.14
N GLN A 167 -21.51 8.17 17.83
CA GLN A 167 -20.58 7.37 17.04
C GLN A 167 -19.19 8.02 17.02
N PHE A 168 -18.17 7.20 17.27
CA PHE A 168 -16.77 7.60 17.26
C PHE A 168 -16.01 6.88 16.14
N VAL A 169 -14.97 7.53 15.62
CA VAL A 169 -13.99 6.95 14.70
C VAL A 169 -12.61 7.22 15.26
N ALA A 170 -11.74 6.22 15.33
CA ALA A 170 -10.36 6.41 15.76
C ALA A 170 -9.35 5.83 14.77
N VAL A 171 -8.17 6.44 14.75
CA VAL A 171 -7.03 5.96 13.97
C VAL A 171 -5.71 6.33 14.65
N VAL A 172 -4.69 5.50 14.45
CA VAL A 172 -3.32 5.82 14.85
C VAL A 172 -2.61 6.50 13.68
N SER A 173 -1.92 7.59 13.97
CA SER A 173 -1.09 8.36 13.03
C SER A 173 0.38 8.25 13.41
N GLY A 174 1.23 8.01 12.41
CA GLY A 174 2.68 7.84 12.53
C GLY A 174 3.25 7.17 11.28
N TRP A 175 3.97 7.93 10.45
CA TRP A 175 4.58 7.43 9.22
C TRP A 175 5.72 6.44 9.49
N GLY A 176 5.82 5.38 8.69
CA GLY A 176 6.83 4.33 8.84
C GLY A 176 6.56 3.12 7.93
N GLY A 177 6.91 1.93 8.42
CA GLY A 177 6.74 0.68 7.69
C GLY A 177 7.90 0.38 6.73
N ALA A 178 7.64 -0.42 5.69
CA ALA A 178 8.69 -0.88 4.79
C ALA A 178 9.12 0.18 3.75
N VAL A 179 8.19 1.04 3.30
CA VAL A 179 8.42 1.99 2.21
C VAL A 179 9.65 2.89 2.43
N PRO A 180 9.86 3.52 3.61
CA PRO A 180 11.02 4.39 3.83
C PRO A 180 12.39 3.70 3.71
N LEU A 181 12.47 2.39 3.95
CA LEU A 181 13.73 1.63 3.94
C LEU A 181 13.93 0.82 2.65
N TRP A 182 12.84 0.39 2.03
CA TRP A 182 12.85 -0.62 0.96
C TRP A 182 12.27 -0.10 -0.36
N GLY A 183 11.82 1.16 -0.39
CA GLY A 183 11.06 1.76 -1.49
C GLY A 183 11.88 2.23 -2.70
N GLY A 184 13.21 2.18 -2.68
CA GLY A 184 14.02 2.66 -3.82
C GLY A 184 13.66 4.09 -4.22
N ASP A 185 13.50 4.35 -5.53
CA ASP A 185 13.05 5.64 -6.07
C ASP A 185 11.72 6.13 -5.45
N VAL A 186 10.84 5.20 -5.04
CA VAL A 186 9.58 5.57 -4.36
C VAL A 186 9.84 6.12 -2.95
N ALA A 187 10.85 5.64 -2.23
CA ALA A 187 11.20 6.17 -0.91
C ALA A 187 11.68 7.62 -1.01
N GLU A 188 12.43 7.96 -2.06
CA GLU A 188 12.88 9.33 -2.34
C GLU A 188 11.70 10.26 -2.60
N ARG A 189 10.69 9.81 -3.36
CA ARG A 189 9.48 10.59 -3.64
C ARG A 189 8.70 10.96 -2.38
N VAL A 190 8.80 10.18 -1.31
CA VAL A 190 8.02 10.38 -0.07
C VAL A 190 8.89 10.77 1.13
N ASN A 191 10.13 11.19 0.89
CA ASN A 191 11.07 11.56 1.96
C ASN A 191 10.67 12.83 2.73
N PHE A 192 9.73 13.61 2.20
CA PHE A 192 9.15 14.80 2.84
C PHE A 192 8.13 14.46 3.93
N LEU A 193 7.77 13.18 4.09
CA LEU A 193 6.80 12.74 5.08
C LEU A 193 7.44 12.64 6.46
N GLU A 194 6.92 13.44 7.39
CA GLU A 194 7.40 13.47 8.76
C GLU A 194 6.87 12.29 9.60
N GLN A 195 7.71 11.83 10.52
CA GLN A 195 7.34 10.82 11.51
C GLN A 195 6.32 11.38 12.52
N GLY A 196 5.73 10.48 13.31
CA GLY A 196 4.79 10.83 14.35
C GLY A 196 4.40 9.61 15.19
N GLY A 197 3.53 9.83 16.16
CA GLY A 197 3.01 8.77 17.01
C GLY A 197 1.88 9.30 17.88
N SER A 198 0.65 9.20 17.40
CA SER A 198 -0.53 9.74 18.09
C SER A 198 -1.79 8.93 17.80
N VAL A 199 -2.75 8.99 18.71
CA VAL A 199 -4.10 8.44 18.51
C VAL A 199 -5.05 9.62 18.30
N TRP A 200 -5.83 9.56 17.24
CA TRP A 200 -6.86 10.54 16.92
C TRP A 200 -8.23 9.91 17.08
N VAL A 201 -9.13 10.59 17.79
CA VAL A 201 -10.52 10.18 17.99
C VAL A 201 -11.43 11.30 17.51
N PHE A 202 -12.33 10.95 16.60
CA PHE A 202 -13.32 11.83 16.01
C PHE A 202 -14.71 11.41 16.46
N LYS A 203 -15.61 12.38 16.56
CA LYS A 203 -17.01 12.15 16.89
C LYS A 203 -17.90 12.65 15.77
N LEU A 204 -18.93 11.87 15.42
CA LEU A 204 -20.02 12.33 14.57
C LEU A 204 -21.05 13.04 15.44
N HIS A 205 -21.17 14.36 15.30
CA HIS A 205 -22.20 15.11 16.00
C HIS A 205 -23.60 14.72 15.50
N LYS A 206 -24.54 14.56 16.42
CA LYS A 206 -25.97 14.47 16.07
C LYS A 206 -26.37 15.79 15.41
N SER A 207 -26.88 15.70 14.19
CA SER A 207 -27.57 16.79 13.48
C SER A 207 -28.85 17.18 14.20
#